data_AF-A0A377XFM1-F1
#
_entry.id   AF-A0A377XFM1-F1
#
_cell.length_a   1.000
_cell.length_b   1.000
_cell.length_c   1.000
_cell.angle_alpha   90.00
_cell.angle_beta   90.00
_cell.angle_gamma   90.00
#
_symmetry.space_group_name_H-M   'P 1'
#
loop_
_entity.id
_entity.type
_entity.pdbx_description
1 polymer ?
#
loop_
_entity_poly.entity_id
_entity_poly.type
_entity_poly.pdbx_seq_one_letter_code
_entity_poly.pdbx_strand_id
1 'polypeptide(L)'
;MKIHRPLWAEGTFLSSQQFQQQARWETYSNNSIAQLGIRHPWGVARVEFDREALALGKLKLRTLRLRFSDGSLIDSEVSDALPLACDLHTLAVENTAIVVLALPLEHANGGNLGQEKHTERPLRYRQEWHKVQDIYGSDSEEMAVECHALSLRFAHDNNQDYITCPLARLTRNGQGNWSQDESYIPPLLALSAHIGLVERLDTLLLQLQAKCRRLMALRRESNQRMADFAVADVSLFWLLNALNSAEPVLSDFYGIRASILNSSGANWLVWPARC
;
A
#
# COMPACT_ATOMS: atom_id res chain seq x y z
N MET A 1 11.13 -20.27 -5.31
CA MET A 1 12.52 -20.68 -5.01
C MET A 1 12.54 -21.53 -3.75
N LYS A 2 13.48 -22.48 -3.61
CA LYS A 2 13.65 -23.23 -2.35
C LYS A 2 14.33 -22.33 -1.30
N ILE A 3 13.93 -22.50 -0.04
CA ILE A 3 14.54 -21.83 1.12
C ILE A 3 15.26 -22.91 1.93
N HIS A 4 16.55 -22.71 2.19
CA HIS A 4 17.40 -23.63 2.92
C HIS A 4 17.62 -23.11 4.34
N ARG A 5 16.77 -23.54 5.28
CA ARG A 5 16.87 -23.10 6.69
C ARG A 5 18.25 -23.47 7.26
N PRO A 6 19.03 -22.50 7.75
CA PRO A 6 20.36 -22.78 8.28
C PRO A 6 20.27 -23.61 9.57
N LEU A 7 21.21 -24.53 9.75
CA LEU A 7 21.42 -25.25 11.00
C LEU A 7 22.56 -24.57 11.76
N TRP A 8 22.30 -24.15 13.00
CA TRP A 8 23.30 -23.58 13.88
C TRP A 8 23.78 -24.64 14.87
N ALA A 9 24.98 -25.16 14.64
CA ALA A 9 25.62 -26.14 15.49
C ALA A 9 27.02 -25.67 15.92
N GLU A 10 27.53 -26.20 17.02
CA GLU A 10 28.89 -25.94 17.48
C GLU A 10 29.91 -26.25 16.36
N GLY A 11 30.90 -25.37 16.17
CA GLY A 11 31.91 -25.51 15.12
C GLY A 11 31.46 -25.09 13.71
N THR A 12 30.25 -24.55 13.54
CA THR A 12 29.80 -24.05 12.23
C THR A 12 30.51 -22.74 11.86
N PHE A 13 31.19 -22.71 10.72
CA PHE A 13 31.73 -21.46 10.16
C PHE A 13 30.61 -20.58 9.60
N LEU A 14 30.70 -19.26 9.85
CA LEU A 14 29.73 -18.29 9.36
C LEU A 14 29.88 -18.05 7.86
N SER A 15 28.76 -18.01 7.14
CA SER A 15 28.70 -17.65 5.73
C SER A 15 27.54 -16.71 5.43
N SER A 16 27.68 -15.87 4.41
CA SER A 16 26.62 -14.94 3.99
C SER A 16 25.33 -15.68 3.61
N GLN A 17 25.45 -16.90 3.08
CA GLN A 17 24.29 -17.72 2.70
C GLN A 17 23.42 -18.10 3.90
N GLN A 18 24.00 -18.32 5.09
CA GLN A 18 23.22 -18.65 6.29
C GLN A 18 22.29 -17.49 6.65
N PHE A 19 22.82 -16.26 6.70
CA PHE A 19 22.03 -15.06 7.00
C PHE A 19 21.00 -14.76 5.91
N GLN A 20 21.39 -14.86 4.63
CA GLN A 20 20.47 -14.65 3.50
C GLN A 20 19.29 -15.64 3.52
N GLN A 21 19.54 -16.92 3.81
CA GLN A 21 18.48 -17.93 3.85
C GLN A 21 17.60 -17.79 5.09
N GLN A 22 18.17 -17.37 6.23
CA GLN A 22 17.40 -17.02 7.43
C GLN A 22 16.44 -15.86 7.15
N ALA A 23 16.95 -14.76 6.58
CA ALA A 23 16.12 -13.60 6.22
C ALA A 23 15.02 -13.97 5.20
N ARG A 24 15.35 -14.79 4.19
CA ARG A 24 14.34 -15.32 3.25
C ARG A 24 13.27 -16.16 3.93
N TRP A 25 13.64 -17.00 4.90
CA TRP A 25 12.68 -17.80 5.68
C TRP A 25 11.73 -16.91 6.49
N GLU A 26 12.26 -15.87 7.13
CA GLU A 26 11.47 -14.90 7.90
C GLU A 26 10.49 -14.14 7.01
N THR A 27 10.94 -13.63 5.86
CA THR A 27 10.07 -12.99 4.86
C THR A 27 8.98 -13.94 4.38
N TYR A 28 9.30 -15.21 4.10
CA TYR A 28 8.31 -16.22 3.73
C TYR A 28 7.28 -16.47 4.84
N SER A 29 7.72 -16.66 6.09
CA SER A 29 6.83 -16.86 7.23
C SER A 29 5.88 -15.68 7.44
N ASN A 30 6.40 -14.45 7.36
CA ASN A 30 5.61 -13.21 7.46
C ASN A 30 4.56 -13.12 6.33
N ASN A 31 4.92 -13.58 5.13
CA ASN A 31 3.98 -13.66 4.02
C ASN A 31 2.91 -14.73 4.21
N SER A 32 3.29 -15.92 4.70
CA SER A 32 2.33 -16.98 5.03
C SER A 32 1.34 -16.54 6.09
N ILE A 33 1.78 -15.87 7.16
CA ILE A 33 0.89 -15.34 8.20
C ILE A 33 -0.08 -14.31 7.62
N ALA A 34 0.40 -13.37 6.79
CA ALA A 34 -0.48 -12.36 6.18
C ALA A 34 -1.57 -13.01 5.29
N GLN A 35 -1.24 -14.08 4.58
CA GLN A 35 -2.19 -14.82 3.74
C GLN A 35 -3.25 -15.61 4.52
N LEU A 36 -3.05 -15.88 5.81
CA LEU A 36 -4.08 -16.49 6.66
C LEU A 36 -5.26 -15.55 6.89
N GLY A 37 -5.00 -14.23 6.95
CA GLY A 37 -6.03 -13.22 7.24
C GLY A 37 -6.58 -12.49 6.00
N ILE A 38 -5.79 -12.37 4.94
CA ILE A 38 -6.13 -11.53 3.77
C ILE A 38 -5.79 -12.27 2.47
N ARG A 39 -6.73 -12.27 1.51
CA ARG A 39 -6.55 -12.94 0.19
C ARG A 39 -5.42 -12.32 -0.66
N HIS A 40 -5.29 -11.00 -0.61
CA HIS A 40 -4.31 -10.23 -1.37
C HIS A 40 -3.55 -9.28 -0.45
N PRO A 41 -2.56 -9.77 0.32
CA PRO A 41 -1.80 -8.94 1.27
C PRO A 41 -0.69 -8.16 0.54
N TRP A 42 -1.05 -7.44 -0.52
CA TRP A 42 -0.14 -6.61 -1.32
C TRP A 42 -0.87 -5.37 -1.86
N GLY A 43 -0.12 -4.32 -2.17
CA GLY A 43 -0.65 -3.05 -2.63
C GLY A 43 -0.04 -1.86 -1.90
N VAL A 44 -0.63 -0.70 -2.12
CA VAL A 44 -0.21 0.59 -1.57
C VAL A 44 -0.78 0.77 -0.17
N ALA A 45 0.08 1.06 0.80
CA ALA A 45 -0.30 1.52 2.14
C ALA A 45 -0.21 3.05 2.26
N ARG A 46 0.76 3.67 1.56
CA ARG A 46 0.91 5.13 1.44
C ARG A 46 1.67 5.47 0.16
N VAL A 47 1.22 6.47 -0.57
CA VAL A 47 1.96 7.03 -1.71
C VAL A 47 1.67 8.52 -1.81
N GLU A 48 2.71 9.33 -1.92
CA GLU A 48 2.58 10.78 -2.11
C GLU A 48 3.50 11.21 -3.25
N PHE A 49 2.91 11.89 -4.24
CA PHE A 49 3.63 12.44 -5.38
C PHE A 49 3.96 13.92 -5.15
N ASP A 50 5.08 14.36 -5.71
CA ASP A 50 5.45 15.77 -5.73
C ASP A 50 4.65 16.52 -6.80
N ARG A 51 3.60 17.23 -6.37
CA ARG A 51 2.68 17.97 -7.25
C ARG A 51 3.37 19.09 -8.02
N GLU A 52 4.37 19.73 -7.42
CA GLU A 52 5.14 20.81 -8.06
C GLU A 52 6.02 20.24 -9.18
N ALA A 53 6.70 19.11 -8.92
CA ALA A 53 7.47 18.43 -9.95
C ALA A 53 6.58 17.93 -11.10
N LEU A 54 5.38 17.41 -10.77
CA LEU A 54 4.42 16.92 -11.76
C LEU A 54 3.96 18.02 -12.70
N ALA A 55 3.71 19.23 -12.18
CA ALA A 55 3.36 20.40 -12.98
C ALA A 55 4.48 20.80 -13.96
N LEU A 56 5.73 20.45 -13.65
CA LEU A 56 6.91 20.65 -14.50
C LEU A 56 7.22 19.45 -15.41
N GLY A 57 6.32 18.48 -15.54
CA GLY A 57 6.52 17.30 -16.38
C GLY A 57 7.44 16.23 -15.77
N LYS A 58 7.73 16.30 -14.46
CA LYS A 58 8.55 15.30 -13.76
C LYS A 58 7.74 14.56 -12.72
N LEU A 59 7.74 13.23 -12.80
CA LEU A 59 7.11 12.38 -11.80
C LEU A 59 8.11 12.04 -10.69
N LYS A 60 7.85 12.50 -9.48
CA LYS A 60 8.68 12.26 -8.30
C LYS A 60 7.82 11.86 -7.11
N LEU A 61 8.30 10.93 -6.30
CA LEU A 61 7.68 10.54 -5.04
C LEU A 61 8.23 11.38 -3.88
N ARG A 62 7.36 11.64 -2.88
CA ARG A 62 7.72 12.25 -1.59
C ARG A 62 7.74 11.21 -0.46
N THR A 63 6.78 10.29 -0.47
CA THR A 63 6.72 9.16 0.47
C THR A 63 6.16 7.93 -0.22
N LEU A 64 6.61 6.75 0.18
CA LEU A 64 6.16 5.48 -0.35
C LEU A 64 6.17 4.41 0.74
N ARG A 65 5.03 3.76 0.93
CA ARG A 65 4.92 2.52 1.70
C ARG A 65 4.03 1.54 0.97
N LEU A 66 4.57 0.39 0.62
CA LEU A 66 3.92 -0.56 -0.29
C LEU A 66 4.43 -1.97 -0.05
N ARG A 67 3.58 -2.96 -0.32
CA ARG A 67 3.99 -4.36 -0.38
C ARG A 67 3.77 -4.93 -1.77
N PHE A 68 4.81 -5.51 -2.35
CA PHE A 68 4.71 -6.24 -3.61
C PHE A 68 4.03 -7.61 -3.42
N SER A 69 3.55 -8.19 -4.52
CA SER A 69 2.86 -9.50 -4.49
C SER A 69 3.77 -10.68 -4.12
N ASP A 70 5.10 -10.52 -4.20
CA ASP A 70 6.08 -11.49 -3.69
C ASP A 70 6.30 -11.41 -2.17
N GLY A 71 5.66 -10.43 -1.49
CA GLY A 71 5.76 -10.20 -0.06
C GLY A 71 6.77 -9.12 0.34
N SER A 72 7.55 -8.58 -0.60
CA SER A 72 8.55 -7.55 -0.30
C SER A 72 7.90 -6.25 0.11
N LEU A 73 8.28 -5.76 1.28
CA LEU A 73 7.83 -4.49 1.84
C LEU A 73 8.82 -3.40 1.46
N ILE A 74 8.31 -2.30 0.94
CA ILE A 74 9.04 -1.07 0.67
C ILE A 74 8.52 0.00 1.63
N ASP A 75 9.43 0.68 2.32
CA ASP A 75 9.11 1.79 3.20
C ASP A 75 10.19 2.87 3.13
N SER A 76 9.85 3.98 2.47
CA SER A 76 10.80 5.08 2.27
C SER A 76 11.11 5.89 3.52
N GLU A 77 10.31 5.74 4.58
CA GLU A 77 10.54 6.44 5.85
C GLU A 77 11.41 5.60 6.79
N VAL A 78 11.64 4.31 6.49
CA VAL A 78 12.33 3.37 7.38
C VAL A 78 13.59 2.78 6.76
N SER A 79 13.51 2.23 5.54
CA SER A 79 14.58 1.38 4.99
C SER A 79 14.99 1.67 3.55
N ASP A 80 14.10 2.25 2.74
CA ASP A 80 14.28 2.30 1.30
C ASP A 80 14.51 3.72 0.76
N ALA A 81 15.42 3.87 -0.19
CA ALA A 81 15.53 5.09 -0.96
C ALA A 81 14.34 5.24 -1.94
N LEU A 82 13.86 6.47 -2.13
CA LEU A 82 12.87 6.76 -3.17
C LEU A 82 13.50 6.57 -4.57
N PRO A 83 12.74 6.03 -5.55
CA PRO A 83 13.23 5.89 -6.91
C PRO A 83 13.51 7.26 -7.55
N LEU A 84 14.39 7.26 -8.55
CA LEU A 84 14.70 8.45 -9.35
C LEU A 84 13.44 8.99 -10.04
N ALA A 85 13.40 10.32 -10.20
CA ALA A 85 12.31 10.98 -10.90
C ALA A 85 12.23 10.53 -12.36
N CYS A 86 11.01 10.36 -12.87
CA CYS A 86 10.73 9.98 -14.25
C CYS A 86 10.33 11.20 -15.07
N ASP A 87 10.88 11.33 -16.28
CA ASP A 87 10.56 12.43 -17.20
C ASP A 87 9.33 12.08 -18.05
N LEU A 88 8.24 12.83 -17.87
CA LEU A 88 6.97 12.63 -18.56
C LEU A 88 6.93 13.25 -19.97
N HIS A 89 7.95 14.01 -20.38
CA HIS A 89 8.06 14.50 -21.74
C HIS A 89 8.26 13.36 -22.76
N THR A 90 8.77 12.22 -22.30
CA THR A 90 8.91 11.00 -23.10
C THR A 90 7.57 10.40 -23.54
N LEU A 91 6.46 10.71 -22.85
CA LEU A 91 5.10 10.21 -23.12
C LEU A 91 4.32 11.10 -24.11
N ALA A 92 4.93 11.44 -25.24
CA ALA A 92 4.40 12.47 -26.15
C ALA A 92 3.01 12.14 -26.76
N VAL A 93 2.70 10.85 -26.97
CA VAL A 93 1.47 10.41 -27.68
C VAL A 93 0.33 10.06 -26.71
N GLU A 94 0.65 9.79 -25.44
CA GLU A 94 -0.34 9.31 -24.48
C GLU A 94 -1.05 10.47 -23.77
N ASN A 95 -2.39 10.40 -23.72
CA ASN A 95 -3.21 11.29 -22.91
C ASN A 95 -3.41 10.77 -21.48
N THR A 96 -3.19 9.47 -21.28
CA THR A 96 -3.36 8.78 -20.00
C THR A 96 -2.25 7.76 -19.83
N ALA A 97 -1.61 7.71 -18.66
CA ALA A 97 -0.57 6.73 -18.36
C ALA A 97 -0.75 6.15 -16.95
N ILE A 98 -0.62 4.84 -16.80
CA ILE A 98 -0.62 4.18 -15.48
C ILE A 98 0.82 4.08 -15.01
N VAL A 99 1.11 4.75 -13.90
CA VAL A 99 2.40 4.69 -13.22
C VAL A 99 2.45 3.43 -12.36
N VAL A 100 3.54 2.68 -12.51
CA VAL A 100 3.83 1.52 -11.67
C VAL A 100 5.15 1.72 -10.94
N LEU A 101 5.20 1.30 -9.68
CA LEU A 101 6.47 1.04 -9.01
C LEU A 101 6.98 -0.31 -9.51
N ALA A 102 8.24 -0.37 -9.90
CA ALA A 102 8.86 -1.58 -10.40
C ALA A 102 10.07 -1.95 -9.56
N LEU A 103 10.12 -3.22 -9.14
CA LEU A 103 11.22 -3.84 -8.44
C LEU A 103 11.72 -5.02 -9.29
N PRO A 104 13.01 -5.13 -9.61
CA PRO A 104 13.51 -6.24 -10.43
C PRO A 104 13.27 -7.60 -9.75
N LEU A 105 13.04 -8.63 -10.56
CA LEU A 105 12.81 -9.98 -10.07
C LEU A 105 14.05 -10.51 -9.32
N GLU A 106 13.79 -11.26 -8.25
CA GLU A 106 14.84 -11.98 -7.54
C GLU A 106 15.19 -13.28 -8.29
N HIS A 107 16.48 -13.52 -8.49
CA HIS A 107 16.98 -14.70 -9.17
C HIS A 107 17.54 -15.74 -8.20
N ALA A 108 17.16 -17.00 -8.42
CA ALA A 108 17.59 -18.13 -7.59
C ALA A 108 19.09 -18.40 -7.64
N ASN A 109 19.68 -18.19 -8.82
CA ASN A 109 21.06 -18.54 -9.11
C ASN A 109 22.06 -17.44 -8.69
N GLY A 110 21.60 -16.47 -7.88
CA GLY A 110 22.41 -15.34 -7.44
C GLY A 110 22.51 -14.22 -8.47
N GLY A 111 23.50 -13.34 -8.27
CA GLY A 111 23.67 -12.14 -9.09
C GLY A 111 22.51 -11.16 -8.97
N ASN A 112 22.01 -10.93 -7.75
CA ASN A 112 20.92 -10.00 -7.47
C ASN A 112 21.39 -8.61 -7.01
N LEU A 113 22.69 -8.44 -6.73
CA LEU A 113 23.29 -7.20 -6.26
C LEU A 113 24.02 -6.51 -7.42
N GLY A 114 23.69 -5.26 -7.71
CA GLY A 114 24.41 -4.41 -8.66
C GLY A 114 25.35 -3.42 -7.97
N GLN A 115 26.55 -3.23 -8.55
CA GLN A 115 27.59 -2.31 -8.05
C GLN A 115 27.87 -1.13 -9.02
N GLU A 116 26.97 -0.88 -9.98
CA GLU A 116 26.99 0.14 -11.05
C GLU A 116 27.64 -0.23 -12.40
N LYS A 117 26.90 0.14 -13.47
CA LYS A 117 27.07 0.05 -14.94
C LYS A 117 27.02 -1.32 -15.64
N HIS A 118 26.08 -1.37 -16.60
CA HIS A 118 25.82 -2.40 -17.62
C HIS A 118 25.76 -3.85 -17.14
N THR A 119 24.65 -4.17 -16.49
CA THR A 119 24.17 -5.54 -16.42
C THR A 119 23.19 -5.80 -17.55
N GLU A 120 23.25 -6.97 -18.18
CA GLU A 120 22.33 -7.36 -19.28
C GLU A 120 20.85 -7.34 -18.85
N ARG A 121 20.60 -7.43 -17.54
CA ARG A 121 19.28 -7.42 -16.92
C ARG A 121 19.26 -6.52 -15.68
N PRO A 122 18.09 -6.01 -15.25
CA PRO A 122 17.98 -5.26 -14.01
C PRO A 122 18.23 -6.16 -12.79
N LEU A 123 18.92 -5.63 -11.78
CA LEU A 123 19.26 -6.34 -10.54
C LEU A 123 18.46 -5.78 -9.37
N ARG A 124 17.96 -6.67 -8.51
CA ARG A 124 16.99 -6.34 -7.46
C ARG A 124 17.54 -5.43 -6.37
N TYR A 125 18.82 -5.59 -6.04
CA TYR A 125 19.47 -4.89 -4.94
C TYR A 125 20.62 -4.04 -5.44
N ARG A 126 20.90 -2.96 -4.70
CA ARG A 126 22.10 -2.13 -4.80
C ARG A 126 22.79 -2.09 -3.45
N GLN A 127 24.07 -1.82 -3.49
CA GLN A 127 24.88 -1.60 -2.31
C GLN A 127 25.03 -0.10 -2.07
N GLU A 128 24.73 0.34 -0.86
CA GLU A 128 25.07 1.67 -0.36
C GLU A 128 25.92 1.54 0.90
N TRP A 129 26.77 2.53 1.18
CA TRP A 129 27.56 2.56 2.40
C TRP A 129 26.95 3.56 3.38
N HIS A 130 26.59 3.08 4.57
CA HIS A 130 26.02 3.89 5.63
C HIS A 130 26.83 3.70 6.91
N LYS A 131 26.99 4.78 7.68
CA LYS A 131 27.56 4.71 9.02
C LYS A 131 26.45 4.31 10.00
N VAL A 132 26.49 3.07 10.47
CA VAL A 132 25.46 2.47 11.31
C VAL A 132 25.90 2.50 12.77
N GLN A 133 25.04 3.05 13.62
CA GLN A 133 25.22 3.13 15.06
C GLN A 133 24.96 1.77 15.72
N ASP A 134 25.85 1.33 16.60
CA ASP A 134 25.56 0.21 17.50
C ASP A 134 24.45 0.60 18.48
N ILE A 135 23.39 -0.19 18.52
CA ILE A 135 22.21 0.05 19.36
C ILE A 135 22.45 -0.29 20.84
N TYR A 136 23.49 -1.06 21.17
CA TYR A 136 23.84 -1.41 22.54
C TYR A 136 25.06 -0.64 23.06
N GLY A 137 25.88 -0.11 22.15
CA GLY A 137 27.10 0.65 22.43
C GLY A 137 27.02 2.12 22.01
N SER A 138 28.16 2.81 22.09
CA SER A 138 28.33 4.19 21.58
C SER A 138 29.00 4.26 20.21
N ASP A 139 29.52 3.14 19.72
CA ASP A 139 30.32 3.10 18.51
C ASP A 139 29.45 3.00 17.25
N SER A 140 30.07 3.28 16.11
CA SER A 140 29.41 3.22 14.81
C SER A 140 30.40 2.77 13.76
N GLU A 141 29.93 1.97 12.80
CA GLU A 141 30.78 1.40 11.75
C GLU A 141 30.21 1.71 10.37
N GLU A 142 31.09 1.84 9.37
CA GLU A 142 30.66 1.88 7.97
C GLU A 142 30.25 0.48 7.52
N MET A 143 28.98 0.34 7.17
CA MET A 143 28.37 -0.91 6.77
C MET A 143 27.78 -0.81 5.36
N ALA A 144 28.00 -1.84 4.56
CA ALA A 144 27.31 -2.01 3.29
C ALA A 144 25.84 -2.39 3.56
N VAL A 145 24.92 -1.51 3.18
CA VAL A 145 23.48 -1.68 3.30
C VAL A 145 22.91 -2.16 1.96
N GLU A 146 22.03 -3.14 2.04
CA GLU A 146 21.24 -3.62 0.90
C GLU A 146 20.05 -2.68 0.66
N CYS A 147 19.95 -2.14 -0.55
CA CYS A 147 18.86 -1.25 -0.94
C CYS A 147 18.09 -1.82 -2.14
N HIS A 148 16.76 -1.76 -2.13
CA HIS A 148 15.97 -2.15 -3.29
C HIS A 148 16.21 -1.21 -4.48
N ALA A 149 16.46 -1.78 -5.66
CA ALA A 149 16.69 -1.05 -6.90
C ALA A 149 15.37 -0.60 -7.56
N LEU A 150 14.60 0.22 -6.84
CA LEU A 150 13.28 0.68 -7.26
C LEU A 150 13.35 1.62 -8.47
N SER A 151 12.34 1.54 -9.33
CA SER A 151 12.15 2.48 -10.43
C SER A 151 10.67 2.83 -10.65
N LEU A 152 10.41 4.05 -11.09
CA LEU A 152 9.12 4.45 -11.62
C LEU A 152 9.07 4.08 -13.11
N ARG A 153 8.03 3.34 -13.50
CA ARG A 153 7.80 2.90 -14.88
C ARG A 153 6.34 3.10 -15.24
N PHE A 154 6.00 2.83 -16.50
CA PHE A 154 4.61 2.83 -16.96
C PHE A 154 4.13 1.41 -17.22
N ALA A 155 2.82 1.20 -17.06
CA ALA A 155 2.22 -0.12 -17.25
C ALA A 155 2.36 -0.64 -18.70
N HIS A 156 2.46 0.27 -19.68
CA HIS A 156 2.67 -0.08 -21.09
C HIS A 156 4.14 -0.41 -21.43
N ASP A 157 5.09 -0.11 -20.54
CA ASP A 157 6.49 -0.46 -20.74
C ASP A 157 6.69 -1.99 -20.74
N ASN A 158 7.80 -2.45 -21.33
CA ASN A 158 8.24 -3.82 -21.09
C ASN A 158 8.68 -3.97 -19.62
N ASN A 159 7.88 -4.70 -18.84
CA ASN A 159 8.05 -4.91 -17.41
C ASN A 159 8.29 -6.40 -17.05
N GLN A 160 8.66 -7.24 -18.02
CA GLN A 160 8.78 -8.70 -17.81
C GLN A 160 9.79 -9.10 -16.73
N ASP A 161 10.87 -8.33 -16.57
CA ASP A 161 11.93 -8.58 -15.56
C ASP A 161 11.65 -7.92 -14.20
N TYR A 162 10.43 -7.42 -13.99
CA TYR A 162 10.05 -6.70 -12.78
C TYR A 162 8.79 -7.28 -12.16
N ILE A 163 8.74 -7.25 -10.84
CA ILE A 163 7.48 -7.22 -10.12
C ILE A 163 7.00 -5.77 -10.05
N THR A 164 5.75 -5.52 -10.41
CA THR A 164 5.19 -4.18 -10.48
C THR A 164 3.97 -4.03 -9.60
N CYS A 165 3.74 -2.81 -9.12
CA CYS A 165 2.53 -2.45 -8.41
C CYS A 165 2.05 -1.07 -8.90
N PRO A 166 0.82 -0.96 -9.43
CA PRO A 166 0.27 0.31 -9.86
C PRO A 166 0.15 1.31 -8.70
N LEU A 167 0.59 2.54 -8.93
CA LEU A 167 0.55 3.61 -7.94
C LEU A 167 -0.53 4.64 -8.24
N ALA A 168 -0.62 5.08 -9.50
CA ALA A 168 -1.52 6.15 -9.91
C ALA A 168 -1.78 6.09 -11.42
N ARG A 169 -2.84 6.76 -11.86
CA ARG A 169 -3.06 7.10 -13.27
C ARG A 169 -2.82 8.60 -13.44
N LEU A 170 -2.05 8.95 -14.46
CA LEU A 170 -1.84 10.32 -14.89
C LEU A 170 -2.71 10.60 -16.10
N THR A 171 -3.24 11.82 -16.17
CA THR A 171 -4.05 12.31 -17.30
C THR A 171 -3.61 13.71 -17.69
N ARG A 172 -3.59 14.00 -18.99
CA ARG A 172 -3.38 15.37 -19.47
C ARG A 172 -4.64 16.20 -19.27
N ASN A 173 -4.47 17.39 -18.71
CA ASN A 173 -5.54 18.36 -18.63
C ASN A 173 -5.75 19.07 -19.99
N GLY A 174 -6.78 19.93 -20.09
CA GLY A 174 -7.06 20.69 -21.32
C GLY A 174 -5.95 21.66 -21.77
N GLN A 175 -4.95 21.92 -20.92
CA GLN A 175 -3.77 22.72 -21.23
C GLN A 175 -2.55 21.86 -21.63
N GLY A 176 -2.71 20.52 -21.67
CA GLY A 176 -1.65 19.57 -22.01
C GLY A 176 -0.73 19.18 -20.84
N ASN A 177 -0.92 19.74 -19.64
CA ASN A 177 -0.13 19.42 -18.46
C ASN A 177 -0.59 18.12 -17.81
N TRP A 178 0.36 17.37 -17.24
CA TRP A 178 0.06 16.14 -16.51
C TRP A 178 -0.53 16.45 -15.14
N SER A 179 -1.54 15.67 -14.77
CA SER A 179 -2.21 15.71 -13.47
C SER A 179 -2.53 14.29 -13.03
N GLN A 180 -2.65 14.08 -11.71
CA GLN A 180 -3.09 12.80 -11.18
C GLN A 180 -4.61 12.67 -11.35
N ASP A 181 -5.04 11.49 -11.80
CA ASP A 181 -6.45 11.14 -11.87
C ASP A 181 -6.95 10.65 -10.50
N GLU A 182 -7.66 11.53 -9.80
CA GLU A 182 -8.25 11.29 -8.47
C GLU A 182 -9.36 10.20 -8.46
N SER A 183 -9.80 9.75 -9.63
CA SER A 183 -10.77 8.64 -9.75
C SER A 183 -10.09 7.26 -9.79
N TYR A 184 -8.78 7.21 -10.01
CA TYR A 184 -8.04 5.97 -10.12
C TYR A 184 -7.65 5.41 -8.76
N ILE A 185 -8.15 4.21 -8.45
CA ILE A 185 -7.85 3.52 -7.19
C ILE A 185 -6.79 2.44 -7.47
N PRO A 186 -5.57 2.55 -6.90
CA PRO A 186 -4.56 1.50 -7.01
C PRO A 186 -4.94 0.29 -6.12
N PRO A 187 -4.22 -0.85 -6.22
CA PRO A 187 -4.36 -1.91 -5.23
C PRO A 187 -4.04 -1.36 -3.83
N LEU A 188 -4.98 -1.47 -2.89
CA LEU A 188 -4.85 -0.89 -1.55
C LEU A 188 -4.59 -1.95 -0.49
N LEU A 189 -3.62 -1.69 0.39
CA LEU A 189 -3.48 -2.38 1.67
C LEU A 189 -4.29 -1.71 2.78
N ALA A 190 -4.56 -0.41 2.65
CA ALA A 190 -5.33 0.37 3.59
C ALA A 190 -6.26 1.32 2.83
N LEU A 191 -7.51 1.46 3.28
CA LEU A 191 -8.47 2.42 2.69
C LEU A 191 -7.94 3.86 2.75
N SER A 192 -7.16 4.18 3.80
CA SER A 192 -6.54 5.49 4.00
C SER A 192 -5.49 5.85 2.94
N ALA A 193 -5.00 4.88 2.17
CA ALA A 193 -4.03 5.12 1.11
C ALA A 193 -4.60 5.89 -0.09
N HIS A 194 -5.95 6.00 -0.20
CA HIS A 194 -6.62 6.73 -1.27
C HIS A 194 -7.65 7.73 -0.72
N ILE A 195 -7.28 9.01 -0.68
CA ILE A 195 -8.11 10.07 -0.07
C ILE A 195 -9.53 10.14 -0.66
N GLY A 196 -9.66 10.10 -1.99
CA GLY A 196 -10.96 10.18 -2.66
C GLY A 196 -11.88 8.98 -2.38
N LEU A 197 -11.33 7.84 -1.95
CA LEU A 197 -12.13 6.67 -1.58
C LEU A 197 -12.73 6.89 -0.18
N VAL A 198 -11.94 7.47 0.72
CA VAL A 198 -12.38 7.80 2.06
C VAL A 198 -13.45 8.89 2.05
N GLU A 199 -13.28 9.93 1.23
CA GLU A 199 -14.29 10.98 1.07
C GLU A 199 -15.62 10.45 0.51
N ARG A 200 -15.55 9.48 -0.44
CA ARG A 200 -16.72 8.78 -0.95
C ARG A 200 -17.39 7.92 0.13
N LEU A 201 -16.61 7.26 0.98
CA LEU A 201 -17.13 6.49 2.11
C LEU A 201 -17.83 7.38 3.14
N ASP A 202 -17.25 8.54 3.46
CA ASP A 202 -17.84 9.55 4.35
C ASP A 202 -19.18 10.06 3.81
N THR A 203 -19.20 10.43 2.52
CA THR A 203 -20.41 10.87 1.83
C THR A 203 -21.49 9.78 1.86
N LEU A 204 -21.11 8.52 1.61
CA LEU A 204 -22.02 7.39 1.67
C LEU A 204 -22.60 7.19 3.09
N LEU A 205 -21.77 7.31 4.12
CA LEU A 205 -22.20 7.19 5.52
C LEU A 205 -23.20 8.28 5.89
N LEU A 206 -22.92 9.54 5.51
CA LEU A 206 -23.84 10.66 5.72
C LEU A 206 -25.20 10.44 5.02
N GLN A 207 -25.17 9.99 3.76
CA GLN A 207 -26.40 9.66 3.01
C GLN A 207 -27.17 8.50 3.65
N LEU A 208 -26.46 7.47 4.12
CA LEU A 208 -27.05 6.31 4.79
C LEU A 208 -27.74 6.74 6.09
N GLN A 209 -27.06 7.52 6.94
CA GLN A 209 -27.61 8.03 8.18
C GLN A 209 -28.85 8.92 7.95
N ALA A 210 -28.80 9.82 6.95
CA ALA A 210 -29.96 10.64 6.57
C ALA A 210 -31.15 9.76 6.13
N LYS A 211 -30.89 8.71 5.34
CA LYS A 211 -31.92 7.77 4.90
C LYS A 211 -32.50 6.97 6.06
N CYS A 212 -31.69 6.49 7.00
CA CYS A 212 -32.15 5.82 8.22
C CYS A 212 -33.08 6.71 9.03
N ARG A 213 -32.69 7.96 9.30
CA ARG A 213 -33.52 8.93 10.05
C ARG A 213 -34.87 9.16 9.37
N ARG A 214 -34.88 9.32 8.04
CA ARG A 214 -36.11 9.50 7.26
C ARG A 214 -37.03 8.29 7.33
N LEU A 215 -36.49 7.08 7.17
CA LEU A 215 -37.28 5.84 7.22
C LEU A 215 -37.81 5.56 8.64
N MET A 216 -37.04 5.89 9.67
CA MET A 216 -37.52 5.82 11.07
C MET A 216 -38.67 6.80 11.33
N ALA A 217 -38.61 8.02 10.78
CA ALA A 217 -39.71 8.99 10.89
C ALA A 217 -40.99 8.48 10.21
N LEU A 218 -40.88 7.93 9.00
CA LEU A 218 -42.02 7.32 8.28
C LEU A 218 -42.65 6.16 9.07
N ARG A 219 -41.82 5.30 9.70
CA ARG A 219 -42.31 4.22 10.56
C ARG A 219 -43.07 4.75 11.78
N ARG A 220 -42.58 5.83 12.41
CA ARG A 220 -43.27 6.47 13.55
C ARG A 220 -44.61 7.05 13.13
N GLU A 221 -44.68 7.71 11.98
CA GLU A 221 -45.93 8.25 11.42
C GLU A 221 -46.94 7.14 11.10
N SER A 222 -46.51 6.03 10.50
CA SER A 222 -47.37 4.86 10.22
C SER A 222 -47.97 4.29 11.52
N ASN A 223 -47.13 4.07 12.54
CA ASN A 223 -47.57 3.59 13.85
C ASN A 223 -48.55 4.55 14.55
N GLN A 224 -48.37 5.87 14.40
CA GLN A 224 -49.27 6.88 14.99
C GLN A 224 -50.64 6.93 14.30
N ARG A 225 -50.72 6.58 13.02
CA ARG A 225 -51.98 6.58 12.26
C ARG A 225 -52.90 5.40 12.60
N MET A 226 -52.51 4.50 13.51
CA MET A 226 -53.27 3.28 13.86
C MET A 226 -53.79 2.53 12.63
N ALA A 227 -53.07 2.61 11.51
CA ALA A 227 -53.44 1.94 10.28
C ALA A 227 -52.95 0.50 10.37
N ASP A 228 -53.85 -0.44 10.09
CA ASP A 228 -53.57 -1.86 10.04
C ASP A 228 -52.27 -2.15 9.29
N PHE A 229 -51.41 -3.01 9.87
CA PHE A 229 -50.13 -3.44 9.31
C PHE A 229 -50.22 -3.69 7.80
N ALA A 230 -49.72 -2.76 7.00
CA ALA A 230 -49.74 -2.89 5.55
C ALA A 230 -48.58 -3.79 5.13
N VAL A 231 -48.75 -4.60 4.09
CA VAL A 231 -47.66 -5.42 3.50
C VAL A 231 -46.42 -4.56 3.15
N ALA A 232 -46.62 -3.26 2.88
CA ALA A 232 -45.55 -2.29 2.68
C ALA A 232 -44.65 -2.05 3.92
N ASP A 233 -45.18 -2.22 5.14
CA ASP A 233 -44.42 -2.07 6.39
C ASP A 233 -43.38 -3.18 6.57
N VAL A 234 -43.60 -4.36 5.98
CA VAL A 234 -42.64 -5.47 5.99
C VAL A 234 -41.39 -5.09 5.20
N SER A 235 -41.56 -4.50 4.01
CA SER A 235 -40.45 -4.01 3.18
C SER A 235 -39.68 -2.87 3.86
N LEU A 236 -40.39 -1.94 4.50
CA LEU A 236 -39.78 -0.86 5.28
C LEU A 236 -38.98 -1.41 6.46
N PHE A 237 -39.52 -2.39 7.17
CA PHE A 237 -38.84 -3.06 8.27
C PHE A 237 -37.53 -3.72 7.82
N TRP A 238 -37.55 -4.53 6.75
CA TRP A 238 -36.34 -5.20 6.27
C TRP A 238 -35.29 -4.22 5.76
N LEU A 239 -35.71 -3.13 5.10
CA LEU A 239 -34.80 -2.08 4.67
C LEU A 239 -34.15 -1.38 5.87
N LEU A 240 -34.94 -1.02 6.89
CA LEU A 240 -34.42 -0.42 8.12
C LEU A 240 -33.48 -1.38 8.86
N ASN A 241 -33.81 -2.68 8.94
CA ASN A 241 -32.97 -3.68 9.57
C ASN A 241 -31.62 -3.79 8.87
N ALA A 242 -31.62 -3.87 7.54
CA ALA A 242 -30.38 -3.93 6.75
C ALA A 242 -29.52 -2.68 6.96
N LEU A 243 -30.12 -1.49 6.90
CA LEU A 243 -29.37 -0.23 7.03
C LEU A 243 -28.84 -0.02 8.46
N ASN A 244 -29.66 -0.25 9.49
CA ASN A 244 -29.23 -0.09 10.88
C ASN A 244 -28.19 -1.15 11.31
N SER A 245 -28.17 -2.32 10.66
CA SER A 245 -27.14 -3.33 10.91
C SER A 245 -25.81 -2.98 10.24
N ALA A 246 -25.84 -2.37 9.06
CA ALA A 246 -24.64 -2.04 8.29
C ALA A 246 -23.97 -0.72 8.75
N GLU A 247 -24.76 0.26 9.18
CA GLU A 247 -24.27 1.59 9.57
C GLU A 247 -23.15 1.57 10.62
N PRO A 248 -23.29 0.90 11.78
CA PRO A 248 -22.24 0.92 12.81
C PRO A 248 -20.95 0.25 12.31
N VAL A 249 -21.08 -0.85 11.55
CA VAL A 249 -19.92 -1.56 10.98
C VAL A 249 -19.15 -0.68 10.00
N LEU A 250 -19.86 0.04 9.11
CA LEU A 250 -19.24 0.97 8.17
C LEU A 250 -18.64 2.20 8.87
N SER A 251 -19.30 2.70 9.91
CA SER A 251 -18.79 3.78 10.74
C SER A 251 -17.51 3.38 11.46
N ASP A 252 -17.41 2.14 11.96
CA ASP A 252 -16.19 1.63 12.59
C ASP A 252 -15.02 1.56 11.60
N PHE A 253 -15.25 1.06 10.39
CA PHE A 253 -14.22 1.06 9.34
C PHE A 253 -13.72 2.47 8.99
N TYR A 254 -14.60 3.47 9.03
CA TYR A 254 -14.20 4.87 8.86
C TYR A 254 -13.46 5.42 10.10
N GLY A 255 -13.98 5.14 11.31
CA GLY A 255 -13.47 5.64 12.58
C GLY A 255 -12.05 5.19 12.93
N ILE A 256 -11.66 3.98 12.50
CA ILE A 256 -10.28 3.46 12.60
C ILE A 256 -9.25 4.42 11.97
N ARG A 257 -9.64 5.31 11.05
CA ARG A 257 -8.76 6.34 10.46
C ARG A 257 -8.38 7.46 11.43
N ALA A 258 -9.28 7.88 12.33
CA ALA A 258 -9.03 9.04 13.20
C ALA A 258 -7.91 8.77 14.21
N SER A 259 -7.73 7.51 14.63
CA SER A 259 -6.60 7.09 15.47
C SER A 259 -5.30 6.93 14.67
N ILE A 260 -5.37 6.36 13.46
CA ILE A 260 -4.19 6.05 12.63
C ILE A 260 -3.50 7.31 12.06
N LEU A 261 -4.26 8.36 11.70
CA LEU A 261 -3.67 9.63 11.23
C LEU A 261 -3.04 10.46 12.36
N ASN A 262 -3.55 10.33 13.59
CA ASN A 262 -3.03 11.03 14.77
C ASN A 262 -1.82 10.31 15.42
N SER A 263 -1.53 9.07 15.03
CA SER A 263 -0.43 8.26 15.59
C SER A 263 0.82 8.21 14.70
N SER A 264 0.99 9.16 13.77
CA SER A 264 2.17 9.34 12.91
C SER A 264 3.48 9.68 13.67
N GLY A 265 3.53 9.39 14.97
CA GLY A 265 4.74 9.42 15.81
C GLY A 265 4.83 8.29 16.84
N ALA A 266 3.99 7.25 16.82
CA ALA A 266 4.00 6.20 17.85
C ALA A 266 4.02 4.77 17.26
N ASN A 267 4.97 3.98 17.77
CA ASN A 267 5.21 2.56 17.50
C ASN A 267 3.92 1.73 17.41
N TRP A 268 3.76 1.01 16.29
CA TRP A 268 2.66 0.07 16.04
C TRP A 268 2.87 -1.26 16.79
N LEU A 269 2.72 -1.25 18.10
CA LEU A 269 2.53 -2.46 18.90
C LEU A 269 1.61 -2.12 20.08
N VAL A 270 0.30 -2.12 19.88
CA VAL A 270 -0.74 -2.60 20.82
C VAL A 270 -2.09 -2.48 20.09
N TRP A 271 -2.67 -3.62 19.71
CA TRP A 271 -4.11 -3.73 19.54
C TRP A 271 -4.74 -3.78 20.94
N PRO A 272 -5.70 -2.91 21.30
CA PRO A 272 -6.54 -3.20 22.45
C PRO A 272 -7.58 -4.22 21.99
N ALA A 273 -7.35 -5.49 22.33
CA ALA A 273 -8.42 -6.48 22.39
C ALA A 273 -9.46 -5.96 23.39
N ARG A 274 -10.64 -5.56 22.91
CA ARG A 274 -11.82 -5.41 23.76
C ARG A 274 -12.58 -6.72 23.69
N CYS A 275 -12.50 -7.48 24.78
CA CYS A 275 -13.58 -8.37 25.21
C CYS A 275 -14.79 -7.54 25.65
#